data_AF-A0A945ZRN9-F1
#
_entry.id   AF-A0A945ZRN9-F1
#
_cell.length_a   1.000
_cell.length_b   1.000
_cell.length_c   1.000
_cell.angle_alpha   90.00
_cell.angle_beta   90.00
_cell.angle_gamma   90.00
#
_symmetry.space_group_name_H-M   'P 1'
#
loop_
_entity.id
_entity.type
_entity.pdbx_description
1 polymer ?
#
loop_
_entity_poly.entity_id
_entity_poly.type
_entity_poly.pdbx_seq_one_letter_code
_entity_poly.pdbx_strand_id
1 'polypeptide(L)' 'MNVNMRAISFDSSDGTFEGRVKVLVTDTDHLKQLQAKLLDVPGVWSVERVDEG' A
#
# COMPACT_ATOMS: atom_id res chain seq x y z
N MET A 1 -10.54 11.65 0.24
CA MET A 1 -10.06 10.32 -0.20
C MET A 1 -10.55 9.31 0.82
N ASN A 2 -11.58 8.56 0.47
CA ASN A 2 -12.09 7.48 1.31
C ASN A 2 -11.66 6.17 0.66
N VAL A 3 -10.66 5.52 1.25
CA VAL A 3 -10.17 4.23 0.76
C VAL A 3 -10.85 3.14 1.57
N ASN A 4 -11.46 2.18 0.88
CA ASN A 4 -12.03 1.00 1.52
C ASN A 4 -10.93 -0.05 1.66
N MET A 5 -10.28 -0.08 2.83
CA MET A 5 -9.28 -1.10 3.18
C MET A 5 -9.97 -2.43 3.48
N ARG A 6 -9.59 -3.48 2.75
CA ARG A 6 -10.14 -4.84 2.86
C ARG A 6 -9.29 -5.74 3.72
N ALA A 7 -7.97 -5.62 3.60
CA ALA A 7 -7.02 -6.36 4.41
C ALA A 7 -5.73 -5.57 4.54
N ILE A 8 -5.04 -5.78 5.64
CA ILE A 8 -3.73 -5.21 5.91
C ILE A 8 -2.90 -6.24 6.66
N SER A 9 -1.67 -6.46 6.21
CA SER A 9 -0.72 -7.37 6.86
C SER A 9 0.68 -6.79 6.77
N PHE A 10 1.46 -6.93 7.82
CA PHE A 10 2.85 -6.52 7.87
C PHE A 10 3.69 -7.64 8.42
N ASP A 11 4.85 -7.86 7.79
CA ASP A 11 5.89 -8.73 8.29
C ASP A 11 7.18 -7.91 8.44
N SER A 12 8.08 -8.35 9.30
CA SER A 12 9.35 -7.65 9.55
C SER A 12 10.45 -8.67 9.74
N SER A 13 11.48 -8.55 8.93
CA SER A 13 12.66 -9.42 8.96
C SER A 13 13.91 -8.61 8.68
N ASP A 14 14.99 -8.95 9.38
CA ASP A 14 16.33 -8.41 9.15
C ASP A 14 16.40 -6.86 9.10
N GLY A 15 15.64 -6.19 9.97
CA GLY A 15 15.63 -4.73 10.07
C GLY A 15 14.85 -4.02 8.96
N THR A 16 14.10 -4.77 8.15
CA THR A 16 13.19 -4.26 7.12
C THR A 16 11.76 -4.73 7.39
N PHE A 17 10.78 -4.02 6.86
CA PHE A 17 9.37 -4.43 6.92
C PHE A 17 8.78 -4.52 5.53
N GLU A 18 7.88 -5.48 5.32
CA GLU A 18 7.06 -5.58 4.11
C GLU A 18 5.58 -5.52 4.51
N GLY A 19 4.84 -4.62 3.86
CA GLY A 19 3.41 -4.45 4.08
C GLY A 19 2.59 -4.79 2.84
N ARG A 20 1.50 -5.55 3.02
CA ARG A 20 0.49 -5.77 1.97
C ARG A 20 -0.82 -5.15 2.41
N VAL A 21 -1.38 -4.31 1.55
CA VAL A 21 -2.67 -3.66 1.76
C VAL A 21 -3.58 -4.02 0.59
N LYS A 22 -4.70 -4.68 0.88
CA LYS A 22 -5.75 -4.93 -0.10
C LYS A 22 -6.79 -3.83 0.03
N VAL A 23 -7.04 -3.11 -1.07
CA VAL A 23 -7.99 -2.00 -1.10
C VAL A 23 -8.99 -2.19 -2.23
N LEU A 24 -10.24 -1.78 -2.00
CA LEU A 24 -11.22 -1.63 -3.07
C LEU A 24 -11.25 -0.15 -3.49
N VAL A 25 -10.87 0.11 -4.74
CA VAL A 25 -10.85 1.45 -5.34
C VAL A 25 -11.82 1.52 -6.50
N THR A 26 -12.41 2.70 -6.72
CA THR A 26 -13.35 2.96 -7.82
C THR A 26 -12.66 3.33 -9.13
N ASP A 27 -11.43 3.84 -9.06
CA ASP A 27 -10.64 4.29 -10.21
C ASP A 27 -9.14 4.16 -9.92
N THR A 28 -8.33 4.26 -10.97
CA THR A 28 -6.87 4.12 -10.90
C THR A 28 -6.18 5.37 -10.34
N ASP A 29 -6.82 6.54 -10.34
CA ASP A 29 -6.25 7.76 -9.76
C ASP A 29 -6.27 7.71 -8.24
N HIS A 30 -7.31 7.16 -7.62
CA HIS A 30 -7.36 6.89 -6.19
C HIS A 30 -6.26 5.93 -5.74
N LEU A 31 -5.92 4.92 -6.56
CA LEU A 31 -4.82 4.01 -6.26
C LEU A 31 -3.47 4.74 -6.27
N LYS A 32 -3.21 5.58 -7.29
CA LYS A 32 -1.96 6.35 -7.40
C LYS A 32 -1.80 7.31 -6.22
N GLN A 33 -2.88 7.98 -5.82
CA GLN A 33 -2.82 8.89 -4.68
C GLN A 33 -2.57 8.15 -3.36
N LEU A 34 -3.12 6.94 -3.20
CA LEU A 34 -2.81 6.08 -2.05
C LEU A 34 -1.33 5.66 -2.05
N GLN A 35 -0.79 5.26 -3.19
CA GLN A 35 0.62 4.90 -3.33
C GLN A 35 1.55 6.07 -2.97
N ALA A 36 1.25 7.27 -3.48
CA ALA A 36 2.01 8.47 -3.17
C ALA A 36 2.01 8.79 -1.67
N LYS A 37 0.86 8.64 -1.00
CA LYS A 37 0.75 8.84 0.46
C LYS A 37 1.52 7.82 1.28
N LEU A 38 1.55 6.57 0.82
CA LEU A 38 2.33 5.52 1.49
C LEU A 38 3.84 5.78 1.34
N LEU A 39 4.27 6.25 0.16
CA LEU A 39 5.67 6.59 -0.09
C LEU A 39 6.16 7.83 0.68
N ASP A 40 5.25 8.75 1.02
CA ASP A 40 5.54 9.94 1.83
C ASP A 40 5.77 9.60 3.33
N VAL A 41 5.43 8.38 3.77
CA VAL A 41 5.66 7.94 5.15
C VAL A 41 7.16 7.70 5.37
N PRO A 42 7.78 8.36 6.37
CA PRO A 42 9.19 8.13 6.68
C PRO A 42 9.49 6.66 6.96
N GLY A 43 10.49 6.11 6.26
CA GLY A 43 10.88 4.71 6.37
C GLY A 43 10.21 3.77 5.37
N VAL A 44 9.23 4.24 4.59
CA VAL A 44 8.76 3.51 3.40
C VAL A 44 9.70 3.81 2.24
N TRP A 45 10.34 2.77 1.69
CA TRP A 45 11.29 2.93 0.59
C TRP A 45 10.68 2.69 -0.78
N SER A 46 9.66 1.83 -0.88
CA SER A 46 8.98 1.54 -2.13
C SER A 46 7.50 1.19 -1.88
N VAL A 47 6.67 1.47 -2.88
CA VAL A 47 5.26 1.09 -2.90
C VAL A 47 4.92 0.62 -4.30
N GLU A 48 4.51 -0.62 -4.42
CA GLU A 48 4.20 -1.25 -5.71
C GLU A 48 2.77 -1.79 -5.72
N ARG A 49 2.16 -1.80 -6.90
CA ARG A 49 0.87 -2.47 -7.09
C ARG A 49 1.15 -3.96 -7.26
N VAL A 50 0.52 -4.78 -6.43
CA VAL A 50 0.53 -6.24 -6.56
C VAL A 50 -0.76 -6.67 -7.25
N ASP A 51 -0.64 -7.39 -8.37
CA ASP A 51 -1.78 -8.07 -8.98
C ASP A 51 -1.93 -9.45 -8.33
N GLU A 52 -3.13 -9.76 -7.81
CA GLU A 52 -3.46 -11.14 -7.42
C GLU A 52 -3.75 -11.92 -8.70
N GLY A 53 -2.83 -12.83 -9.05
CA GLY A 53 -2.97 -13.74 -10.19
C GLY A 53 -4.08 -14.77 -10.03
#